data_AF-A0A954Z5L8-F1
#
_entry.id   AF-A0A954Z5L8-F1
#
_cell.length_a   1.000
_cell.length_b   1.000
_cell.length_c   1.000
_cell.angle_alpha   90.00
_cell.angle_beta   90.00
_cell.angle_gamma   90.00
#
_symmetry.space_group_name_H-M   'P 1'
#
loop_
_entity.id
_entity.type
_entity.pdbx_description
1 polymer ?
#
loop_
_entity_poly.entity_id
_entity_poly.type
_entity_poly.pdbx_seq_one_letter_code
_entity_poly.pdbx_strand_id
1 'polypeptide(L)'
;MSNPSSDHAASVQDQIPADLQSLAREIHLLPEPYAAKLAPLVDAVVESTKRRRRILSLVQDALSQLRLDMKYLMFDLEATRRERDEYRLKLEE
;
A
#
# COMPACT_ATOMS: atom_id res chain seq x y z
N MET A 1 -1.91 -10.29 -24.11
CA MET A 1 -2.23 -11.05 -22.88
C MET A 1 -2.49 -10.04 -21.79
N SER A 2 -3.75 -9.72 -21.52
CA SER A 2 -4.13 -8.73 -20.50
C SER A 2 -4.02 -9.39 -19.13
N ASN A 3 -3.23 -8.82 -18.24
CA ASN A 3 -2.91 -9.39 -16.94
C ASN A 3 -4.10 -9.17 -15.97
N PRO A 4 -4.80 -10.21 -15.51
CA PRO A 4 -5.99 -10.06 -14.65
C PRO A 4 -5.68 -9.55 -13.23
N SER A 5 -4.40 -9.47 -12.85
CA SER A 5 -3.97 -9.06 -11.50
C SER A 5 -4.06 -7.55 -11.25
N SER A 6 -4.08 -6.70 -12.28
CA SER A 6 -4.12 -5.25 -12.10
C SER A 6 -5.48 -4.72 -11.64
N ASP A 7 -6.58 -5.34 -12.06
CA ASP A 7 -7.94 -4.91 -11.70
C ASP A 7 -8.29 -5.17 -10.22
N HIS A 8 -7.73 -6.23 -9.62
CA HIS A 8 -7.97 -6.55 -8.21
C HIS A 8 -7.26 -5.60 -7.25
N ALA A 9 -6.07 -5.10 -7.60
CA ALA A 9 -5.32 -4.18 -6.74
C ALA A 9 -5.99 -2.80 -6.66
N ALA A 10 -6.52 -2.29 -7.79
CA ALA A 10 -7.26 -1.04 -7.82
C ALA A 10 -8.55 -1.11 -6.97
N SER A 11 -9.25 -2.24 -6.98
CA SER A 11 -10.51 -2.40 -6.25
C SER A 11 -10.36 -2.40 -4.73
N VAL A 12 -9.22 -2.83 -4.18
CA VAL A 12 -8.96 -2.87 -2.72
C VAL A 12 -8.54 -1.50 -2.17
N GLN A 13 -7.94 -0.65 -3.01
CA GLN A 13 -7.47 0.68 -2.60
C GLN A 13 -8.61 1.69 -2.44
N ASP A 14 -9.69 1.53 -3.20
CA ASP A 14 -10.88 2.39 -3.14
C ASP A 14 -11.97 1.86 -2.19
N GLN A 15 -11.75 0.70 -1.57
CA GLN A 15 -12.65 0.16 -0.56
C GLN A 15 -12.55 0.97 0.74
N ILE A 16 -13.67 1.58 1.12
CA ILE A 16 -13.86 2.18 2.44
C ILE A 16 -14.40 1.12 3.43
N PRO A 17 -14.21 1.30 4.75
CA PRO A 17 -14.73 0.39 5.77
C PRO A 17 -16.24 0.13 5.64
N ALA A 18 -16.68 -1.08 5.97
CA ALA A 18 -18.09 -1.49 5.88
C ALA A 18 -19.01 -0.59 6.71
N ASP A 19 -18.55 -0.13 7.86
CA ASP A 19 -19.30 0.76 8.74
C ASP A 19 -19.49 2.14 8.10
N LEU A 20 -18.48 2.66 7.39
CA LEU A 20 -18.57 3.93 6.68
C LEU A 20 -19.48 3.83 5.45
N GLN A 21 -19.46 2.68 4.74
CA GLN A 21 -20.44 2.37 3.69
C GLN A 21 -21.86 2.34 4.22
N SER A 22 -22.07 1.74 5.39
CA SER A 22 -23.38 1.62 6.01
C SER A 22 -23.86 2.99 6.49
N LEU A 23 -22.99 3.77 7.13
CA LEU A 23 -23.29 5.15 7.54
C LEU A 23 -23.67 6.04 6.35
N ALA A 24 -22.92 5.98 5.25
CA ALA A 24 -23.24 6.72 4.03
C ALA A 24 -24.63 6.33 3.51
N ARG A 25 -24.94 5.03 3.43
CA ARG A 25 -26.26 4.55 2.98
C ARG A 25 -27.39 5.08 3.87
N GLU A 26 -27.26 4.97 5.19
CA GLU A 26 -28.29 5.45 6.13
C GLU A 26 -28.53 6.96 6.01
N ILE A 27 -27.48 7.75 5.79
CA ILE A 27 -27.61 9.21 5.61
C ILE A 27 -28.34 9.56 4.30
N HIS A 28 -28.18 8.77 3.25
CA HIS A 28 -28.90 8.97 1.99
C HIS A 28 -30.38 8.55 2.08
N LEU A 29 -30.78 7.78 3.08
CA LEU A 29 -32.17 7.40 3.34
C LEU A 29 -32.92 8.45 4.20
N LEU A 30 -32.21 9.44 4.74
CA LEU A 30 -32.83 10.51 5.54
C LEU A 30 -33.69 11.44 4.66
N PRO A 31 -34.73 12.07 5.24
CA PRO A 31 -35.48 13.11 4.54
C PRO A 31 -34.59 14.28 4.09
N GLU A 32 -34.93 14.86 2.94
CA GLU A 32 -34.21 15.92 2.22
C GLU A 32 -33.49 16.97 3.11
N PRO A 33 -34.16 17.63 4.09
CA PRO A 33 -33.51 18.70 4.87
C PRO A 33 -32.36 18.20 5.77
N TYR A 34 -32.35 16.92 6.14
CA TYR A 34 -31.29 16.32 6.94
C TYR A 34 -30.20 15.71 6.06
N ALA A 35 -30.60 15.00 4.99
CA ALA A 35 -29.67 14.44 4.01
C ALA A 35 -28.83 15.54 3.36
N ALA A 36 -29.43 16.66 2.94
CA ALA A 36 -28.72 17.78 2.31
C ALA A 36 -27.61 18.38 3.20
N LYS A 37 -27.75 18.30 4.53
CA LYS A 37 -26.74 18.80 5.47
C LYS A 37 -25.63 17.78 5.73
N LEU A 38 -25.95 16.49 5.76
CA LEU A 38 -25.05 15.43 6.21
C LEU A 38 -24.33 14.72 5.05
N ALA A 39 -24.97 14.56 3.90
CA ALA A 39 -24.40 13.93 2.71
C ALA A 39 -23.03 14.54 2.33
N PRO A 40 -22.86 15.86 2.17
CA PRO A 40 -21.55 16.41 1.78
C PRO A 40 -20.46 16.18 2.83
N LEU A 41 -20.82 16.09 4.11
CA LEU A 41 -19.86 15.81 5.19
C LEU A 41 -19.38 14.36 5.12
N VAL A 42 -20.30 13.42 4.90
CA VAL A 42 -19.93 12.01 4.80
C VAL A 42 -19.20 11.70 3.51
N ASP A 43 -19.57 12.33 2.40
CA ASP A 43 -18.82 12.23 1.14
C ASP A 43 -17.37 12.69 1.31
N ALA A 44 -17.16 13.83 2.01
CA ALA A 44 -15.81 14.30 2.33
C ALA A 44 -15.03 13.30 3.20
N VAL A 45 -15.67 12.67 4.19
CA VAL A 45 -15.04 11.64 5.03
C VAL A 45 -14.69 10.40 4.21
N VAL A 46 -15.59 9.94 3.34
CA VAL A 46 -15.38 8.83 2.41
C VAL A 46 -14.16 9.08 1.53
N GLU A 47 -14.09 10.25 0.89
CA GLU A 47 -12.96 10.59 0.02
C GLU A 47 -11.64 10.74 0.79
N SER A 48 -11.67 11.35 1.99
CA SER A 48 -10.49 11.43 2.84
C SER A 48 -9.98 10.03 3.26
N THR A 49 -10.90 9.10 3.50
CA THR A 49 -10.60 7.72 3.89
C THR A 49 -9.97 6.95 2.73
N LYS A 50 -10.55 7.04 1.52
CA LYS A 50 -9.96 6.46 0.30
C LYS A 50 -8.55 7.02 0.05
N ARG A 51 -8.38 8.35 0.12
CA ARG A 51 -7.08 8.99 -0.06
C ARG A 51 -6.04 8.49 0.94
N ARG A 52 -6.38 8.39 2.22
CA ARG A 52 -5.47 7.88 3.26
C ARG A 52 -5.06 6.43 2.98
N ARG A 53 -6.00 5.59 2.55
CA ARG A 53 -5.74 4.19 2.21
C ARG A 53 -4.81 4.07 1.00
N ARG A 54 -5.02 4.86 -0.05
CA ARG A 54 -4.12 4.96 -1.21
C ARG A 54 -2.70 5.33 -0.79
N ILE A 55 -2.54 6.35 0.06
CA ILE A 55 -1.22 6.76 0.58
C ILE A 55 -0.57 5.62 1.37
N LEU A 56 -1.31 4.96 2.27
CA LEU A 56 -0.78 3.84 3.06
C LEU A 56 -0.35 2.67 2.17
N SER A 57 -1.12 2.34 1.12
CA SER A 57 -0.73 1.30 0.16
C SER A 57 0.59 1.65 -0.52
N LEU A 58 0.74 2.87 -1.04
CA LEU A 58 1.98 3.31 -1.70
C LEU A 58 3.18 3.24 -0.75
N VAL A 59 2.99 3.63 0.53
CA VAL A 59 4.04 3.52 1.55
C VAL A 59 4.39 2.06 1.83
N GLN A 60 3.39 1.18 1.94
CA GLN A 60 3.60 -0.26 2.15
C GLN A 60 4.34 -0.90 0.97
N ASP A 61 4.01 -0.52 -0.25
CA ASP A 61 4.67 -1.00 -1.48
C ASP A 61 6.13 -0.54 -1.51
N ALA A 62 6.40 0.75 -1.22
CA ALA A 62 7.75 1.29 -1.16
C ALA A 62 8.60 0.65 -0.06
N LEU A 63 8.04 0.41 1.13
CA LEU A 63 8.73 -0.30 2.21
C LEU A 63 9.01 -1.76 1.85
N SER A 64 8.08 -2.41 1.14
CA SER A 64 8.26 -3.78 0.68
C SER A 64 9.39 -3.88 -0.35
N GLN A 65 9.47 -2.91 -1.27
CA GLN A 65 10.56 -2.79 -2.22
C GLN A 65 11.89 -2.54 -1.50
N LEU A 66 11.96 -1.57 -0.59
CA LEU A 66 13.17 -1.28 0.18
C LEU A 66 13.66 -2.50 0.96
N ARG A 67 12.75 -3.26 1.56
CA ARG A 67 13.10 -4.50 2.26
C ARG A 67 13.71 -5.54 1.32
N LEU A 68 13.25 -5.62 0.07
CA LEU A 68 13.84 -6.50 -0.93
C LEU A 68 15.23 -5.99 -1.35
N ASP A 69 15.37 -4.70 -1.58
CA ASP A 69 16.66 -4.07 -1.94
C ASP A 69 17.72 -4.30 -0.85
N MET A 70 17.33 -4.22 0.43
CA MET A 70 18.20 -4.55 1.55
C MET A 70 18.67 -6.02 1.53
N LYS A 71 17.80 -6.96 1.13
CA LYS A 71 18.18 -8.37 1.01
C LYS A 71 19.21 -8.57 -0.09
N TYR A 72 19.05 -7.89 -1.23
CA TYR A 72 20.04 -7.94 -2.32
C TYR A 72 21.37 -7.35 -1.89
N LEU A 73 21.36 -6.19 -1.23
CA LEU A 73 22.59 -5.57 -0.74
C LEU A 73 23.35 -6.48 0.24
N MET A 74 22.63 -7.14 1.15
CA MET A 74 23.24 -8.10 2.08
C MET A 74 23.83 -9.31 1.36
N PHE A 75 23.14 -9.83 0.35
CA PHE A 75 23.63 -10.94 -0.45
C PHE A 75 24.92 -10.57 -1.20
N ASP A 76 24.94 -9.42 -1.88
CA ASP A 76 26.12 -8.93 -2.60
C ASP A 76 27.30 -8.68 -1.65
N LEU A 77 27.02 -8.16 -0.44
CA LEU A 77 28.04 -7.97 0.59
C LEU A 77 28.65 -9.29 1.05
N GLU A 78 27.83 -10.34 1.22
CA GLU A 78 28.32 -11.66 1.58
C GLU A 78 29.16 -12.29 0.46
N ALA A 79 28.74 -12.15 -0.79
CA ALA A 79 29.48 -12.63 -1.95
C ALA A 79 30.87 -11.96 -2.03
N THR A 80 30.91 -10.63 -1.97
CA THR A 80 32.17 -9.86 -2.02
C THR A 80 33.09 -10.13 -0.83
N ARG A 81 32.53 -10.40 0.36
CA ARG A 81 33.34 -10.84 1.52
C ARG A 81 33.97 -12.21 1.29
N ARG A 82 33.21 -13.19 0.78
CA ARG A 82 33.74 -14.53 0.48
C ARG A 82 34.86 -14.45 -0.56
N GLU A 83 34.63 -13.74 -1.66
CA GLU A 83 35.64 -13.54 -2.71
C GLU A 83 36.92 -12.90 -2.17
N ARG A 84 36.79 -11.85 -1.36
CA ARG A 84 37.94 -11.20 -0.70
C ARG A 84 38.70 -12.17 0.18
N ASP A 85 38.01 -12.97 0.98
CA ASP A 85 38.64 -13.90 1.91
C ASP A 85 39.36 -15.03 1.15
N GLU A 86 38.78 -15.53 0.05
CA GLU A 86 39.44 -16.46 -0.87
C GLU A 86 40.71 -15.86 -1.51
N TYR A 87 40.66 -14.60 -1.95
CA TYR A 87 41.84 -13.94 -2.52
C TYR A 87 42.95 -13.71 -1.50
N ARG A 88 42.61 -13.41 -0.23
CA ARG A 88 43.59 -13.28 0.84
C ARG A 88 44.28 -14.61 1.13
N LEU A 89 43.51 -15.69 1.21
CA LEU A 89 44.08 -17.02 1.47
C LEU A 89 45.10 -17.42 0.40
N LYS A 90 44.82 -17.15 -0.88
CA LYS A 90 45.74 -17.41 -2.00
C LYS A 90 47.00 -16.54 -2.02
N LEU A 91 47.01 -15.40 -1.32
CA LEU A 91 48.18 -14.53 -1.21
C LEU A 91 49.08 -14.94 -0.03
N GLU A 92 48.54 -15.69 0.93
CA GLU A 92 49.25 -16.18 2.11
C GLU A 92 49.86 -17.58 1.89
N GLU A 93 49.42 -18.31 0.86
CA GLU A 93 50.05 -19.52 0.30
C GLU A 93 51.20 -19.20 -0.68
#